data_AF-A0A8B7D505-F1
#
_entry.id   AF-A0A8B7D505-F1
#
_cell.length_a   1.000
_cell.length_b   1.000
_cell.length_c   1.000
_cell.angle_alpha   90.00
_cell.angle_beta   90.00
_cell.angle_gamma   90.00
#
_symmetry.space_group_name_H-M   'P 1'
#
loop_
_entity.id
_entity.type
_entity.pdbx_description
1 polymer ?
#
loop_
_entity_poly.entity_id
_entity_poly.type
_entity_poly.pdbx_seq_one_letter_code
_entity_poly.pdbx_strand_id
1 'polypeptide(L)'
;MERLYFAFGVKFPLLHYGADLQTNRYQGGCSFLYRRILATSSRLPKTRTSQGPSQAPSGRPKKRGIHWNRKRKANKGEGEKNKKLKKGKVFSPGRKEKKLRFIREGSKPRSLVSEFGCQRWREIFCDVRNPSPRRRGRAFIYIQVRLFATQSEYAERLATVVESENQCTSQMRLFIEQISTQQGKIVALEEAKQVRDEECAQLKTLIRDLERKNLQSSISEKEVPVAAVVIMACNRQDYLERTVESVLKYQRSVAAKFPLFISQDGTNPDVKTKALSYSQITYMQHLDSEPVHTERPGEIIAYYKIARHYKWALDKLFTKHNFRRVIILEDDMEIAPDFFDYFEATSALLEKDKTIMAVSSWNDNGQVEFVHDPEILYRSDFFPGLGWMLTKSIWDELSPKWPKAYWDDWVRLKEVHKDRQFIRPEVCRTYNFGEHGSSMGQFYKQYLEPIKLNDVYVDWKSVDLSYLLEDKFLNHFAHILSKARPVDGPDAVLKAHSVDVDVRIQYSDQRDFERLARQFGIFDEWKDGIPRTAYKGVVVFRYRRTQRRVFFVGPDSLKQLGIE
;
A
#
# COMPACT_ATOMS: atom_id res chain seq x y z
N MET A 1 25.73 -30.21 39.18
CA MET A 1 25.16 -31.55 39.38
C MET A 1 24.56 -32.03 38.07
N GLU A 2 24.46 -33.35 37.88
CA GLU A 2 24.00 -33.99 36.65
C GLU A 2 22.49 -34.27 36.62
N ARG A 3 21.95 -34.36 35.39
CA ARG A 3 20.82 -35.21 34.91
C ARG A 3 19.39 -35.03 35.44
N LEU A 4 18.45 -35.08 34.48
CA LEU A 4 17.13 -35.77 34.42
C LEU A 4 16.23 -35.81 35.69
N TYR A 5 14.91 -35.64 35.58
CA TYR A 5 14.02 -36.61 34.89
C TYR A 5 12.67 -36.06 34.37
N PHE A 6 12.05 -36.84 33.49
CA PHE A 6 10.68 -36.70 32.96
C PHE A 6 9.59 -37.01 34.01
N ALA A 7 8.40 -36.40 33.89
CA ALA A 7 7.15 -37.09 33.49
C ALA A 7 5.87 -36.23 33.67
N PHE A 8 4.84 -36.50 32.86
CA PHE A 8 3.47 -35.98 33.03
C PHE A 8 2.63 -36.88 33.96
N GLY A 9 1.62 -36.33 34.65
CA GLY A 9 0.61 -37.12 35.36
C GLY A 9 -0.56 -36.29 35.91
N VAL A 10 -1.73 -36.34 35.26
CA VAL A 10 -2.95 -35.60 35.65
C VAL A 10 -3.96 -36.50 36.35
N LYS A 11 -4.64 -36.02 37.41
CA LYS A 11 -5.99 -36.47 37.82
C LYS A 11 -6.70 -35.51 38.80
N PHE A 12 -8.00 -35.34 38.61
CA PHE A 12 -8.98 -34.70 39.54
C PHE A 12 -9.83 -35.77 40.23
N PRO A 13 -10.37 -35.52 41.44
CA PRO A 13 -11.83 -35.28 41.65
C PRO A 13 -12.10 -34.08 42.62
N LEU A 14 -13.10 -33.19 42.47
CA LEU A 14 -14.59 -33.26 42.40
C LEU A 14 -15.33 -33.08 43.76
N LEU A 15 -16.16 -32.00 43.82
CA LEU A 15 -17.39 -31.81 44.64
C LEU A 15 -17.20 -31.61 46.19
N HIS A 16 -18.13 -31.04 46.98
CA HIS A 16 -19.56 -30.68 46.82
C HIS A 16 -19.94 -29.36 47.57
N TYR A 17 -20.92 -28.58 47.05
CA TYR A 17 -22.12 -27.91 47.66
C TYR A 17 -22.07 -27.31 49.10
N GLY A 18 -22.83 -26.27 49.49
CA GLY A 18 -23.90 -25.44 48.86
C GLY A 18 -24.24 -24.21 49.77
N ALA A 19 -24.91 -23.14 49.30
CA ALA A 19 -26.39 -22.97 49.19
C ALA A 19 -27.11 -22.67 50.55
N ASP A 20 -28.03 -21.70 50.75
CA ASP A 20 -28.61 -20.60 49.92
C ASP A 20 -29.52 -19.65 50.79
N LEU A 21 -30.27 -18.70 50.20
CA LEU A 21 -31.45 -17.92 50.71
C LEU A 21 -31.12 -16.69 51.62
N GLN A 22 -31.81 -15.52 51.63
CA GLN A 22 -33.03 -14.93 51.00
C GLN A 22 -32.99 -13.36 51.23
N THR A 23 -33.72 -12.40 50.59
CA THR A 23 -34.34 -12.21 49.25
C THR A 23 -34.80 -10.74 49.01
N ASN A 24 -34.83 -10.31 47.74
CA ASN A 24 -35.79 -9.38 47.08
C ASN A 24 -36.01 -7.90 47.51
N ARG A 25 -35.52 -6.98 46.67
CA ARG A 25 -36.34 -6.11 45.77
C ARG A 25 -35.42 -5.31 44.81
N TYR A 26 -35.83 -4.75 43.67
CA TYR A 26 -36.58 -5.16 42.47
C TYR A 26 -36.56 -3.93 41.53
N GLN A 27 -36.16 -4.07 40.25
CA GLN A 27 -36.15 -3.02 39.19
C GLN A 27 -35.28 -1.76 39.45
N GLY A 28 -34.72 -1.09 38.43
CA GLY A 28 -34.61 -1.44 37.00
C GLY A 28 -34.10 -0.24 36.17
N GLY A 29 -33.27 -0.48 35.15
CA GLY A 29 -32.72 0.60 34.31
C GLY A 29 -32.05 0.08 33.03
N CYS A 30 -32.70 0.29 31.88
CA CYS A 30 -32.21 -0.15 30.57
C CYS A 30 -31.66 1.00 29.72
N SER A 31 -30.90 0.62 28.69
CA SER A 31 -30.38 1.47 27.61
C SER A 31 -31.39 2.44 27.01
N PHE A 32 -30.92 3.62 26.59
CA PHE A 32 -31.63 4.44 25.59
C PHE A 32 -30.67 4.99 24.52
N LEU A 33 -30.92 4.58 23.26
CA LEU A 33 -30.34 5.19 22.07
C LEU A 33 -31.29 4.96 20.88
N TYR A 34 -32.12 5.96 20.55
CA TYR A 34 -33.11 5.92 19.47
C TYR A 34 -33.23 7.34 18.87
N ARG A 35 -32.76 7.60 17.65
CA ARG A 35 -33.45 7.42 16.34
C ARG A 35 -34.75 8.22 16.18
N ARG A 36 -34.67 9.33 15.43
CA ARG A 36 -35.42 9.67 14.17
C ARG A 36 -35.22 11.18 13.85
N ILE A 37 -35.50 11.76 12.68
CA ILE A 37 -35.46 11.42 11.23
C ILE A 37 -36.42 12.40 10.49
N LEU A 38 -35.90 13.08 9.46
CA LEU A 38 -36.59 13.69 8.29
C LEU A 38 -37.66 14.82 8.42
N ALA A 39 -37.28 15.99 7.87
CA ALA A 39 -37.82 16.58 6.63
C ALA A 39 -38.95 17.66 6.60
N THR A 40 -38.90 18.39 5.47
CA THR A 40 -39.95 19.17 4.76
C THR A 40 -40.42 20.56 5.24
N SER A 41 -40.06 21.57 4.43
CA SER A 41 -40.95 22.64 3.88
C SER A 41 -41.62 23.67 4.81
N SER A 42 -41.31 24.97 4.61
CA SER A 42 -42.22 25.85 3.82
C SER A 42 -41.77 27.32 3.62
N ARG A 43 -42.21 27.90 2.48
CA ARG A 43 -42.64 29.30 2.22
C ARG A 43 -41.69 30.52 2.39
N LEU A 44 -41.25 30.99 1.21
CA LEU A 44 -41.15 32.40 0.72
C LEU A 44 -42.33 33.35 1.11
N PRO A 45 -42.33 34.67 0.78
CA PRO A 45 -41.25 35.65 0.45
C PRO A 45 -41.43 37.06 1.11
N LYS A 46 -40.50 38.01 0.85
CA LYS A 46 -40.70 39.44 0.41
C LYS A 46 -39.35 40.22 0.44
N THR A 47 -38.87 40.88 -0.63
CA THR A 47 -39.09 42.29 -1.08
C THR A 47 -38.86 43.35 0.03
N ARG A 48 -38.22 44.52 -0.15
CA ARG A 48 -37.76 45.34 -1.32
C ARG A 48 -36.82 46.46 -0.75
N THR A 49 -36.10 47.38 -1.44
CA THR A 49 -36.03 47.84 -2.84
C THR A 49 -34.60 48.35 -3.21
N SER A 50 -34.44 48.80 -4.45
CA SER A 50 -33.36 49.53 -5.15
C SER A 50 -32.88 50.90 -4.63
N GLN A 51 -31.67 51.32 -5.03
CA GLN A 51 -31.48 52.41 -6.03
C GLN A 51 -30.05 52.44 -6.63
N GLY A 52 -29.89 53.05 -7.82
CA GLY A 52 -28.62 53.38 -8.51
C GLY A 52 -28.62 54.89 -8.86
N PRO A 53 -28.13 55.38 -10.04
CA PRO A 53 -27.54 54.63 -11.18
C PRO A 53 -26.37 55.34 -11.95
N SER A 54 -25.90 54.69 -13.04
CA SER A 54 -25.36 55.30 -14.29
C SER A 54 -23.95 55.94 -14.26
N GLN A 55 -23.22 56.19 -15.38
CA GLN A 55 -23.49 56.10 -16.84
C GLN A 55 -22.36 55.41 -17.65
N ALA A 56 -22.61 55.17 -18.95
CA ALA A 56 -21.62 54.97 -20.03
C ALA A 56 -22.00 55.90 -21.22
N PRO A 57 -21.22 56.06 -22.32
CA PRO A 57 -21.46 55.17 -23.48
C PRO A 57 -20.34 55.02 -24.58
N SER A 58 -20.55 54.04 -25.47
CA SER A 58 -20.10 53.97 -26.89
C SER A 58 -18.60 53.74 -27.22
N GLY A 59 -18.22 53.16 -28.37
CA GLY A 59 -19.01 52.79 -29.56
C GLY A 59 -18.43 51.68 -30.46
N ARG A 60 -19.01 51.55 -31.68
CA ARG A 60 -18.80 50.55 -32.77
C ARG A 60 -18.82 51.32 -34.12
N PRO A 61 -18.43 50.82 -35.34
CA PRO A 61 -19.01 49.59 -35.94
C PRO A 61 -18.35 48.90 -37.20
N LYS A 62 -19.01 47.83 -37.75
CA LYS A 62 -19.00 47.34 -39.18
C LYS A 62 -17.68 46.66 -39.70
N LYS A 63 -17.64 45.74 -40.71
CA LYS A 63 -18.64 44.95 -41.49
C LYS A 63 -17.99 43.80 -42.32
N ARG A 64 -18.78 42.77 -42.70
CA ARG A 64 -18.61 41.79 -43.84
C ARG A 64 -17.44 40.76 -43.71
N GLY A 65 -17.46 39.59 -44.37
CA GLY A 65 -18.48 39.01 -45.28
C GLY A 65 -18.22 37.57 -45.75
N ILE A 66 -19.28 36.93 -46.28
CA ILE A 66 -19.48 35.53 -46.70
C ILE A 66 -18.48 34.96 -47.74
N HIS A 67 -18.01 33.71 -47.56
CA HIS A 67 -17.95 32.75 -48.68
C HIS A 67 -18.05 31.27 -48.27
N TRP A 68 -18.72 30.47 -49.10
CA TRP A 68 -18.71 29.00 -49.10
C TRP A 68 -18.03 28.54 -50.39
N ASN A 69 -17.30 27.43 -50.39
CA ASN A 69 -17.15 26.67 -51.63
C ASN A 69 -16.96 25.16 -51.44
N ARG A 70 -17.49 24.37 -52.37
CA ARG A 70 -17.33 22.92 -52.44
C ARG A 70 -16.14 22.58 -53.33
N LYS A 71 -15.47 21.45 -53.06
CA LYS A 71 -15.00 20.59 -54.16
C LYS A 71 -15.05 19.11 -53.76
N ARG A 72 -15.88 18.36 -54.50
CA ARG A 72 -15.78 16.89 -54.56
C ARG A 72 -14.60 16.53 -55.45
N LYS A 73 -13.87 15.46 -55.12
CA LYS A 73 -13.51 14.43 -56.10
C LYS A 73 -13.57 13.07 -55.41
N ALA A 74 -14.32 12.16 -55.99
CA ALA A 74 -14.20 10.73 -55.70
C ALA A 74 -13.31 10.11 -56.78
N ASN A 75 -12.79 8.91 -56.53
CA ASN A 75 -12.49 7.99 -57.62
C ASN A 75 -12.91 6.57 -57.25
N LYS A 76 -13.32 5.79 -58.26
CA LYS A 76 -13.77 4.39 -58.16
C LYS A 76 -12.70 3.44 -58.71
N GLY A 77 -12.89 2.14 -58.48
CA GLY A 77 -12.00 1.05 -58.90
C GLY A 77 -12.07 -0.06 -57.83
N GLU A 78 -13.18 -0.77 -57.65
CA GLU A 78 -13.72 -1.82 -58.54
C GLU A 78 -12.70 -2.94 -58.84
N GLY A 79 -13.01 -4.13 -58.33
CA GLY A 79 -12.20 -5.36 -58.39
C GLY A 79 -13.02 -6.48 -57.75
N GLU A 80 -13.56 -7.38 -58.55
CA GLU A 80 -14.76 -8.14 -58.21
C GLU A 80 -14.52 -9.64 -57.92
N LYS A 81 -15.53 -10.29 -57.32
CA LYS A 81 -15.80 -11.74 -57.36
C LYS A 81 -14.72 -12.71 -56.82
N ASN A 82 -15.09 -13.36 -55.70
CA ASN A 82 -15.51 -14.75 -55.86
C ASN A 82 -16.53 -15.22 -54.80
N LYS A 83 -17.55 -15.97 -55.24
CA LYS A 83 -18.53 -16.68 -54.39
C LYS A 83 -18.38 -18.18 -54.62
N LYS A 84 -18.27 -18.98 -53.55
CA LYS A 84 -18.73 -20.38 -53.58
C LYS A 84 -19.15 -20.85 -52.17
N LEU A 85 -20.27 -21.56 -52.11
CA LEU A 85 -20.91 -22.06 -50.89
C LEU A 85 -20.35 -23.43 -50.49
N LYS A 86 -20.42 -23.78 -49.20
CA LYS A 86 -21.26 -24.91 -48.74
C LYS A 86 -21.41 -25.02 -47.21
N LYS A 87 -22.67 -24.90 -46.76
CA LYS A 87 -23.38 -25.65 -45.68
C LYS A 87 -22.59 -26.06 -44.40
N GLY A 88 -23.00 -25.51 -43.24
CA GLY A 88 -22.64 -26.03 -41.90
C GLY A 88 -23.67 -25.63 -40.83
N LYS A 89 -24.57 -26.56 -40.48
CA LYS A 89 -25.71 -26.45 -39.53
C LYS A 89 -25.59 -25.41 -38.39
N VAL A 90 -26.56 -24.48 -38.31
CA VAL A 90 -26.98 -23.86 -37.05
C VAL A 90 -27.92 -24.83 -36.32
N PHE A 91 -27.82 -24.93 -34.98
CA PHE A 91 -28.78 -25.67 -34.16
C PHE A 91 -28.98 -24.97 -32.80
N SER A 92 -30.24 -24.81 -32.38
CA SER A 92 -30.60 -24.07 -31.16
C SER A 92 -30.36 -24.88 -29.87
N PRO A 93 -30.03 -24.24 -28.74
CA PRO A 93 -29.94 -24.90 -27.44
C PRO A 93 -31.34 -25.29 -26.91
N GLY A 94 -31.76 -26.52 -27.18
CA GLY A 94 -33.04 -27.05 -26.70
C GLY A 94 -33.02 -27.46 -25.22
N ARG A 95 -34.06 -27.09 -24.47
CA ARG A 95 -34.28 -27.56 -23.08
C ARG A 95 -34.20 -29.09 -23.00
N LYS A 96 -33.38 -29.63 -22.09
CA LYS A 96 -33.61 -30.95 -21.48
C LYS A 96 -33.27 -30.92 -20.00
N GLU A 97 -34.27 -30.66 -19.18
CA GLU A 97 -34.29 -31.20 -17.82
C GLU A 97 -34.17 -32.72 -17.90
N LYS A 98 -33.22 -33.32 -17.16
CA LYS A 98 -33.28 -34.74 -16.82
C LYS A 98 -33.09 -34.89 -15.31
N LYS A 99 -34.21 -35.02 -14.62
CA LYS A 99 -34.30 -35.48 -13.23
C LYS A 99 -33.38 -36.69 -13.04
N LEU A 100 -32.52 -36.68 -12.01
CA LEU A 100 -32.06 -37.94 -11.42
C LEU A 100 -33.32 -38.64 -10.89
N ARG A 101 -33.75 -39.68 -11.61
CA ARG A 101 -34.87 -40.52 -11.20
C ARG A 101 -34.29 -41.70 -10.45
N PHE A 102 -34.62 -41.83 -9.16
CA PHE A 102 -34.25 -42.98 -8.35
C PHE A 102 -34.62 -44.28 -9.09
N ILE A 103 -33.64 -45.16 -9.28
CA ILE A 103 -33.93 -46.56 -9.62
C ILE A 103 -34.42 -47.21 -8.32
N ARG A 104 -35.71 -47.57 -8.29
CA ARG A 104 -36.36 -48.18 -7.12
C ARG A 104 -36.93 -49.56 -7.47
N GLU A 105 -36.06 -50.37 -8.05
CA GLU A 105 -36.25 -51.80 -8.32
C GLU A 105 -35.00 -52.53 -7.82
N GLY A 106 -35.05 -53.74 -7.26
CA GLY A 106 -36.24 -54.59 -7.05
C GLY A 106 -36.04 -55.73 -6.04
N SER A 107 -35.08 -55.61 -5.13
CA SER A 107 -34.67 -56.69 -4.22
C SER A 107 -35.45 -56.68 -2.91
N LYS A 108 -36.69 -57.22 -2.92
CA LYS A 108 -37.35 -57.61 -1.65
C LYS A 108 -36.48 -58.68 -0.95
N PRO A 109 -36.25 -58.61 0.37
CA PRO A 109 -35.68 -59.74 1.08
C PRO A 109 -36.63 -60.94 0.93
N ARG A 110 -36.17 -62.03 0.31
CA ARG A 110 -36.93 -63.28 0.28
C ARG A 110 -37.01 -63.81 1.70
N SER A 111 -38.23 -64.07 2.16
CA SER A 111 -38.50 -64.76 3.42
C SER A 111 -38.00 -66.20 3.34
N LEU A 112 -36.77 -66.45 3.80
CA LEU A 112 -36.26 -67.80 4.08
C LEU A 112 -36.85 -68.30 5.41
N VAL A 113 -38.19 -68.41 5.42
CA VAL A 113 -39.00 -69.01 6.49
C VAL A 113 -39.96 -70.02 5.84
N SER A 114 -39.39 -70.93 5.05
CA SER A 114 -40.05 -72.12 4.51
C SER A 114 -39.00 -73.14 4.07
N GLU A 115 -39.34 -74.42 4.16
CA GLU A 115 -38.66 -75.52 3.44
C GLU A 115 -37.19 -75.81 3.78
N PHE A 116 -36.90 -76.06 5.06
CA PHE A 116 -35.97 -77.14 5.42
C PHE A 116 -36.49 -77.96 6.61
N GLY A 117 -36.60 -79.28 6.44
CA GLY A 117 -36.48 -80.24 7.54
C GLY A 117 -37.72 -80.73 8.31
N CYS A 118 -38.96 -80.26 8.05
CA CYS A 118 -40.14 -80.75 8.80
C CYS A 118 -40.78 -82.04 8.22
N GLN A 119 -39.94 -82.99 7.79
CA GLN A 119 -40.38 -84.30 7.28
C GLN A 119 -39.73 -85.48 8.04
N ARG A 120 -39.15 -85.23 9.23
CA ARG A 120 -38.48 -86.26 10.05
C ARG A 120 -38.84 -86.24 11.55
N TRP A 121 -40.01 -85.68 11.91
CA TRP A 121 -40.51 -85.61 13.28
C TRP A 121 -41.91 -86.24 13.48
N ARG A 122 -42.35 -87.10 12.54
CA ARG A 122 -43.62 -87.88 12.67
C ARG A 122 -43.46 -89.30 13.22
N GLU A 123 -42.26 -89.71 13.63
CA GLU A 123 -41.97 -91.10 14.04
C GLU A 123 -41.69 -91.28 15.56
N ILE A 124 -41.75 -90.22 16.37
CA ILE A 124 -41.32 -90.26 17.80
C ILE A 124 -42.51 -90.24 18.79
N PHE A 125 -43.76 -90.21 18.30
CA PHE A 125 -44.97 -90.24 19.16
C PHE A 125 -46.09 -91.18 18.66
N CYS A 126 -45.71 -92.40 18.27
CA CYS A 126 -46.66 -93.48 17.96
C CYS A 126 -46.36 -94.82 18.68
N ASP A 127 -45.77 -94.78 19.87
CA ASP A 127 -45.93 -95.88 20.85
C ASP A 127 -45.85 -95.39 22.30
N VAL A 128 -46.09 -96.29 23.26
CA VAL A 128 -46.17 -96.12 24.72
C VAL A 128 -47.40 -95.32 25.19
N ARG A 129 -48.48 -96.06 25.47
CA ARG A 129 -49.61 -95.56 26.26
C ARG A 129 -49.16 -95.08 27.65
N ASN A 130 -49.61 -93.89 28.03
CA ASN A 130 -49.74 -93.38 29.40
C ASN A 130 -48.44 -93.23 30.26
N PRO A 131 -47.56 -92.24 29.95
CA PRO A 131 -46.49 -91.83 30.86
C PRO A 131 -47.01 -90.99 32.05
N SER A 132 -46.51 -91.29 33.25
CA SER A 132 -46.88 -90.63 34.50
C SER A 132 -46.52 -89.12 34.53
N PRO A 133 -47.17 -88.28 35.37
CA PRO A 133 -46.99 -86.82 35.33
C PRO A 133 -45.54 -86.36 35.45
N ARG A 134 -44.72 -87.01 36.29
CA ARG A 134 -43.28 -86.72 36.42
C ARG A 134 -42.49 -86.93 35.12
N ARG A 135 -42.89 -87.88 34.24
CA ARG A 135 -42.25 -88.09 32.93
C ARG A 135 -42.61 -86.98 31.95
N ARG A 136 -43.88 -86.54 31.92
CA ARG A 136 -44.33 -85.41 31.08
C ARG A 136 -43.65 -84.09 31.46
N GLY A 137 -43.54 -83.80 32.76
CA GLY A 137 -42.79 -82.62 33.25
C GLY A 137 -41.32 -82.62 32.82
N ARG A 138 -40.61 -83.75 32.99
CA ARG A 138 -39.20 -83.88 32.57
C ARG A 138 -39.03 -83.77 31.05
N ALA A 139 -39.95 -84.32 30.25
CA ALA A 139 -39.93 -84.18 28.80
C ALA A 139 -40.14 -82.72 28.35
N PHE A 140 -41.10 -82.00 28.95
CA PHE A 140 -41.32 -80.59 28.66
C PHE A 140 -40.10 -79.72 29.01
N ILE A 141 -39.52 -79.92 30.20
CA ILE A 141 -38.29 -79.21 30.62
C ILE A 141 -37.13 -79.53 29.66
N TYR A 142 -36.94 -80.78 29.25
CA TYR A 142 -35.91 -81.15 28.28
C TYR A 142 -36.10 -80.46 26.92
N ILE A 143 -37.34 -80.41 26.42
CA ILE A 143 -37.67 -79.71 25.16
C ILE A 143 -37.40 -78.20 25.30
N GLN A 144 -37.82 -77.57 26.39
CA GLN A 144 -37.57 -76.14 26.64
C GLN A 144 -36.07 -75.84 26.73
N VAL A 145 -35.30 -76.62 27.51
CA VAL A 145 -33.83 -76.44 27.61
C VAL A 145 -33.14 -76.63 26.27
N ARG A 146 -33.58 -77.60 25.45
CA ARG A 146 -33.05 -77.78 24.09
C ARG A 146 -33.42 -76.64 23.15
N LEU A 147 -34.63 -76.09 23.25
CA LEU A 147 -35.08 -74.96 22.44
C LEU A 147 -34.34 -73.67 22.82
N PHE A 148 -34.16 -73.39 24.11
CA PHE A 148 -33.35 -72.26 24.58
C PHE A 148 -31.88 -72.41 24.18
N ALA A 149 -31.30 -73.61 24.24
CA ALA A 149 -29.93 -73.85 23.78
C ALA A 149 -29.77 -73.56 22.28
N THR A 150 -30.67 -74.03 21.42
CA THR A 150 -30.60 -73.74 19.97
C THR A 150 -30.92 -72.27 19.65
N GLN A 151 -31.77 -71.60 20.42
CA GLN A 151 -31.99 -70.16 20.30
C GLN A 151 -30.75 -69.34 20.73
N SER A 152 -30.04 -69.76 21.78
CA SER A 152 -28.79 -69.14 22.22
C SER A 152 -27.68 -69.30 21.17
N GLU A 153 -27.49 -70.51 20.64
CA GLU A 153 -26.53 -70.80 19.56
C GLU A 153 -26.83 -69.97 18.29
N TYR A 154 -28.11 -69.75 17.98
CA TYR A 154 -28.52 -68.89 16.86
C TYR A 154 -28.33 -67.40 17.14
N ALA A 155 -28.53 -66.96 18.39
CA ALA A 155 -28.28 -65.58 18.82
C ALA A 155 -26.77 -65.23 18.80
N GLU A 156 -25.89 -66.13 19.23
CA GLU A 156 -24.43 -65.96 19.14
C GLU A 156 -23.95 -65.90 17.69
N ARG A 157 -24.52 -66.71 16.79
CA ARG A 157 -24.25 -66.63 15.34
C ARG A 157 -24.76 -65.34 14.72
N LEU A 158 -25.91 -64.81 15.15
CA LEU A 158 -26.37 -63.50 14.70
C LEU A 158 -25.49 -62.37 15.24
N ALA A 159 -25.08 -62.42 16.51
CA ALA A 159 -24.21 -61.41 17.11
C ALA A 159 -22.85 -61.32 16.40
N THR A 160 -22.20 -62.46 16.14
CA THR A 160 -20.91 -62.50 15.42
C THR A 160 -21.02 -62.04 13.96
N VAL A 161 -22.12 -62.34 13.26
CA VAL A 161 -22.38 -61.78 11.92
C VAL A 161 -22.55 -60.26 11.97
N VAL A 162 -23.38 -59.74 12.89
CA VAL A 162 -23.62 -58.30 13.07
C VAL A 162 -22.34 -57.56 13.47
N GLU A 163 -21.49 -58.16 14.30
CA GLU A 163 -20.19 -57.59 14.67
C GLU A 163 -19.25 -57.49 13.46
N SER A 164 -19.22 -58.53 12.60
CA SER A 164 -18.43 -58.50 11.35
C SER A 164 -18.94 -57.46 10.33
N GLU A 165 -20.27 -57.27 10.23
CA GLU A 165 -20.88 -56.26 9.36
C GLU A 165 -20.61 -54.84 9.85
N ASN A 166 -20.67 -54.61 11.17
CA ASN A 166 -20.27 -53.35 11.79
C ASN A 166 -18.77 -53.06 11.59
N GLN A 167 -17.90 -54.06 11.72
CA GLN A 167 -16.47 -53.90 11.49
C GLN A 167 -16.15 -53.54 10.02
N CYS A 168 -16.79 -54.22 9.07
CA CYS A 168 -16.70 -53.90 7.64
C CYS A 168 -17.22 -52.48 7.33
N THR A 169 -18.37 -52.11 7.89
CA THR A 169 -18.96 -50.77 7.74
C THR A 169 -18.07 -49.67 8.33
N SER A 170 -17.40 -49.94 9.45
CA SER A 170 -16.43 -49.03 10.08
C SER A 170 -15.21 -48.79 9.17
N GLN A 171 -14.61 -49.87 8.63
CA GLN A 171 -13.51 -49.77 7.67
C GLN A 171 -13.92 -49.00 6.40
N MET A 172 -15.12 -49.26 5.87
CA MET A 172 -15.64 -48.53 4.69
C MET A 172 -15.80 -47.03 4.96
N ARG A 173 -16.25 -46.62 6.16
CA ARG A 173 -16.31 -45.19 6.54
C ARG A 173 -14.93 -44.55 6.59
N LEU A 174 -13.94 -45.23 7.18
CA LEU A 174 -12.55 -44.73 7.25
C LEU A 174 -11.95 -44.53 5.85
N PHE A 175 -12.20 -45.44 4.90
CA PHE A 175 -11.76 -45.26 3.51
C PHE A 175 -12.46 -44.08 2.82
N ILE A 176 -13.76 -43.87 3.06
CA ILE A 176 -14.51 -42.71 2.51
C ILE A 176 -13.94 -41.38 3.04
N GLU A 177 -13.61 -41.32 4.34
CA GLU A 177 -13.01 -40.14 4.97
C GLU A 177 -11.59 -39.85 4.44
N GLN A 178 -10.78 -40.89 4.25
CA GLN A 178 -9.47 -40.77 3.60
C GLN A 178 -9.57 -40.29 2.14
N ILE A 179 -10.51 -40.84 1.35
CA ILE A 179 -10.74 -40.42 -0.04
C ILE A 179 -11.18 -38.95 -0.11
N SER A 180 -12.13 -38.55 0.74
CA SER A 180 -12.57 -37.15 0.87
C SER A 180 -11.41 -36.20 1.19
N THR A 181 -10.56 -36.59 2.14
CA THR A 181 -9.36 -35.82 2.53
C THR A 181 -8.36 -35.68 1.38
N GLN A 182 -8.17 -36.72 0.55
CA GLN A 182 -7.30 -36.64 -0.63
C GLN A 182 -7.93 -35.81 -1.76
N GLN A 183 -9.25 -35.90 -1.97
CA GLN A 183 -9.96 -35.06 -2.94
C GLN A 183 -9.82 -33.56 -2.61
N GLY A 184 -9.98 -33.18 -1.34
CA GLY A 184 -9.76 -31.79 -0.90
C GLY A 184 -8.33 -31.29 -1.17
N LYS A 185 -7.32 -32.15 -1.00
CA LYS A 185 -5.92 -31.82 -1.35
C LYS A 185 -5.70 -31.67 -2.84
N ILE A 186 -6.36 -32.50 -3.67
CA ILE A 186 -6.28 -32.40 -5.13
C ILE A 186 -6.86 -31.06 -5.61
N VAL A 187 -8.06 -30.68 -5.14
CA VAL A 187 -8.69 -29.40 -5.51
C VAL A 187 -7.80 -28.21 -5.13
N ALA A 188 -7.25 -28.18 -3.91
CA ALA A 188 -6.34 -27.11 -3.48
C ALA A 188 -5.05 -27.04 -4.32
N LEU A 189 -4.54 -28.19 -4.80
CA LEU A 189 -3.38 -28.24 -5.71
C LEU A 189 -3.72 -27.81 -7.14
N GLU A 190 -4.94 -28.06 -7.60
CA GLU A 190 -5.46 -27.59 -8.90
C GLU A 190 -5.69 -26.07 -8.91
N GLU A 191 -6.31 -25.52 -7.86
CA GLU A 191 -6.46 -24.07 -7.66
C GLU A 191 -5.09 -23.37 -7.60
N ALA A 192 -4.17 -23.87 -6.77
CA ALA A 192 -2.82 -23.33 -6.67
C ALA A 192 -2.01 -23.50 -7.97
N LYS A 193 -2.35 -24.47 -8.82
CA LYS A 193 -1.77 -24.61 -10.17
C LYS A 193 -2.34 -23.56 -11.11
N GLN A 194 -3.66 -23.35 -11.13
CA GLN A 194 -4.30 -22.36 -11.99
C GLN A 194 -3.72 -20.95 -11.75
N VAL A 195 -3.54 -20.55 -10.49
CA VAL A 195 -2.90 -19.26 -10.15
C VAL A 195 -1.50 -19.16 -10.76
N ARG A 196 -0.66 -20.19 -10.64
CA ARG A 196 0.69 -20.21 -11.23
C ARG A 196 0.67 -20.22 -12.76
N ASP A 197 -0.31 -20.86 -13.39
CA ASP A 197 -0.46 -20.86 -14.85
C ASP A 197 -0.90 -19.46 -15.36
N GLU A 198 -1.72 -18.74 -14.60
CA GLU A 198 -2.10 -17.34 -14.86
C GLU A 198 -0.93 -16.37 -14.65
N GLU A 199 -0.16 -16.51 -13.56
CA GLU A 199 1.11 -15.77 -13.35
C GLU A 199 2.10 -16.01 -14.49
N CYS A 200 2.24 -17.26 -14.93
CA CYS A 200 3.10 -17.66 -16.03
C CYS A 200 2.65 -17.05 -17.37
N ALA A 201 1.34 -16.93 -17.60
CA ALA A 201 0.79 -16.25 -18.77
C ALA A 201 1.04 -14.72 -18.74
N GLN A 202 0.89 -14.09 -17.57
CA GLN A 202 1.24 -12.68 -17.38
C GLN A 202 2.74 -12.43 -17.61
N LEU A 203 3.61 -13.28 -17.03
CA LEU A 203 5.06 -13.18 -17.19
C LEU A 203 5.51 -13.37 -18.65
N LYS A 204 4.93 -14.34 -19.38
CA LYS A 204 5.18 -14.52 -20.83
C LYS A 204 4.74 -13.33 -21.67
N THR A 205 3.70 -12.62 -21.25
CA THR A 205 3.24 -11.39 -21.91
C THR A 205 4.22 -10.25 -21.65
N LEU A 206 4.64 -10.06 -20.39
CA LEU A 206 5.64 -9.07 -20.01
C LEU A 206 7.00 -9.29 -20.70
N ILE A 207 7.43 -10.55 -20.86
CA ILE A 207 8.66 -10.90 -21.60
C ILE A 207 8.55 -10.45 -23.06
N ARG A 208 7.44 -10.73 -23.75
CA ARG A 208 7.23 -10.30 -25.16
C ARG A 208 7.19 -8.78 -25.33
N ASP A 209 6.78 -8.05 -24.30
CA ASP A 209 6.79 -6.58 -24.31
C ASP A 209 8.19 -6.02 -24.05
N LEU A 210 8.95 -6.66 -23.16
CA LEU A 210 10.37 -6.37 -22.93
C LEU A 210 11.22 -6.69 -24.16
N GLU A 211 10.98 -7.82 -24.84
CA GLU A 211 11.64 -8.19 -26.10
C GLU A 211 11.37 -7.14 -27.19
N ARG A 212 10.11 -6.72 -27.38
CA ARG A 212 9.75 -5.65 -28.32
C ARG A 212 10.41 -4.31 -27.99
N LYS A 213 10.42 -3.90 -26.71
CA LYS A 213 11.13 -2.69 -26.26
C LYS A 213 12.65 -2.82 -26.44
N ASN A 214 13.23 -4.02 -26.25
CA ASN A 214 14.67 -4.25 -26.43
C ASN A 214 15.09 -4.15 -27.90
N LEU A 215 14.32 -4.72 -28.84
CA LEU A 215 14.55 -4.57 -30.29
C LEU A 215 14.42 -3.11 -30.78
N GLN A 216 13.62 -2.27 -30.12
CA GLN A 216 13.59 -0.84 -30.39
C GLN A 216 14.80 -0.10 -29.80
N SER A 217 15.36 -0.61 -28.69
CA SER A 217 16.52 0.00 -28.01
C SER A 217 17.89 -0.29 -28.65
N SER A 218 17.94 -1.14 -29.67
CA SER A 218 19.20 -1.59 -30.31
C SER A 218 19.63 -0.76 -31.54
N ILE A 219 18.99 0.40 -31.78
CA ILE A 219 19.30 1.30 -32.91
C ILE A 219 19.90 2.65 -32.46
N SER A 220 19.94 2.93 -31.14
CA SER A 220 20.63 4.08 -30.56
C SER A 220 21.83 3.63 -29.73
N GLU A 221 22.97 4.31 -29.90
CA GLU A 221 24.08 4.23 -28.94
C GLU A 221 23.56 4.61 -27.55
N LYS A 222 23.76 3.74 -26.55
CA LYS A 222 23.09 3.87 -25.25
C LYS A 222 23.80 4.88 -24.37
N GLU A 223 23.39 6.16 -24.48
CA GLU A 223 23.61 7.15 -23.43
C GLU A 223 23.20 6.56 -22.07
N VAL A 224 24.06 6.72 -21.07
CA VAL A 224 23.78 6.24 -19.71
C VAL A 224 22.80 7.21 -19.04
N PRO A 225 21.60 6.76 -18.59
CA PRO A 225 20.63 7.64 -17.95
C PRO A 225 21.20 8.38 -16.74
N VAL A 226 20.81 9.65 -16.57
CA VAL A 226 21.26 10.54 -15.50
C VAL A 226 20.75 10.04 -14.14
N ALA A 227 19.47 9.67 -14.09
CA ALA A 227 18.80 8.99 -12.99
C ALA A 227 17.52 8.30 -13.52
N ALA A 228 17.12 7.18 -12.93
CA ALA A 228 15.73 6.73 -13.07
C ALA A 228 14.82 7.60 -12.18
N VAL A 229 13.56 7.76 -12.55
CA VAL A 229 12.56 8.41 -11.69
C VAL A 229 11.48 7.40 -11.33
N VAL A 230 11.18 7.27 -10.04
CA VAL A 230 10.10 6.40 -9.55
C VAL A 230 9.04 7.22 -8.83
N ILE A 231 7.79 7.00 -9.22
CA ILE A 231 6.61 7.49 -8.50
C ILE A 231 6.12 6.35 -7.60
N MET A 232 6.14 6.60 -6.29
CA MET A 232 5.72 5.67 -5.25
C MET A 232 4.21 5.81 -5.02
N ALA A 233 3.45 4.78 -5.39
CA ALA A 233 2.00 4.78 -5.39
C ALA A 233 1.41 3.63 -4.55
N CYS A 234 0.13 3.72 -4.20
CA CYS A 234 -0.58 2.64 -3.50
C CYS A 234 -2.04 2.48 -3.98
N ASN A 235 -2.92 3.37 -3.53
CA ASN A 235 -4.38 3.25 -3.68
C ASN A 235 -5.11 4.55 -4.08
N ARG A 236 -4.38 5.62 -4.44
CA ARG A 236 -4.92 6.94 -4.80
C ARG A 236 -4.81 7.18 -6.32
N GLN A 237 -5.81 6.72 -7.10
CA GLN A 237 -5.75 6.72 -8.57
C GLN A 237 -5.72 8.12 -9.19
N ASP A 238 -6.52 9.02 -8.63
CA ASP A 238 -6.65 10.43 -9.00
C ASP A 238 -5.37 11.23 -8.66
N TYR A 239 -4.77 10.95 -7.51
CA TYR A 239 -3.50 11.56 -7.13
C TYR A 239 -2.37 11.09 -8.05
N LEU A 240 -2.24 9.76 -8.28
CA LEU A 240 -1.27 9.21 -9.22
C LEU A 240 -1.43 9.80 -10.63
N GLU A 241 -2.67 10.00 -11.09
CA GLU A 241 -2.96 10.63 -12.38
C GLU A 241 -2.42 12.06 -12.44
N ARG A 242 -2.75 12.93 -11.47
CA ARG A 242 -2.23 14.31 -11.40
C ARG A 242 -0.70 14.36 -11.34
N THR A 243 -0.09 13.50 -10.52
CA THR A 243 1.38 13.39 -10.40
C THR A 243 2.02 12.97 -11.72
N VAL A 244 1.49 11.93 -12.38
CA VAL A 244 2.02 11.43 -13.66
C VAL A 244 1.83 12.46 -14.78
N GLU A 245 0.70 13.16 -14.85
CA GLU A 245 0.50 14.22 -15.85
C GLU A 245 1.47 15.40 -15.64
N SER A 246 1.71 15.80 -14.38
CA SER A 246 2.70 16.83 -14.02
C SER A 246 4.13 16.42 -14.44
N VAL A 247 4.52 15.17 -14.14
CA VAL A 247 5.82 14.62 -14.55
C VAL A 247 5.96 14.54 -16.08
N LEU A 248 4.94 14.01 -16.77
CA LEU A 248 4.92 13.87 -18.23
C LEU A 248 4.83 15.21 -18.98
N LYS A 249 4.52 16.32 -18.32
CA LYS A 249 4.52 17.66 -18.92
C LYS A 249 5.94 18.09 -19.33
N TYR A 250 6.94 17.76 -18.52
CA TYR A 250 8.33 18.19 -18.72
C TYR A 250 9.28 17.03 -19.06
N GLN A 251 8.97 15.78 -18.71
CA GLN A 251 9.87 14.64 -18.92
C GLN A 251 10.06 14.25 -20.41
N ARG A 252 9.06 14.50 -21.28
CA ARG A 252 9.01 13.93 -22.64
C ARG A 252 10.22 14.28 -23.51
N SER A 253 10.78 15.48 -23.35
CA SER A 253 11.97 15.96 -24.07
C SER A 253 13.29 15.34 -23.58
N VAL A 254 13.31 14.79 -22.36
CA VAL A 254 14.51 14.27 -21.67
C VAL A 254 14.38 12.77 -21.35
N ALA A 255 13.47 12.07 -22.02
CA ALA A 255 13.05 10.71 -21.63
C ALA A 255 14.15 9.64 -21.68
N ALA A 256 15.19 9.83 -22.50
CA ALA A 256 16.38 8.96 -22.51
C ALA A 256 17.24 9.13 -21.24
N LYS A 257 17.37 10.36 -20.73
CA LYS A 257 18.11 10.69 -19.52
C LYS A 257 17.37 10.26 -18.25
N PHE A 258 16.04 10.34 -18.27
CA PHE A 258 15.15 10.14 -17.11
C PHE A 258 14.03 9.12 -17.40
N PRO A 259 14.35 7.81 -17.46
CA PRO A 259 13.35 6.76 -17.62
C PRO A 259 12.41 6.70 -16.40
N LEU A 260 11.10 6.69 -16.67
CA LEU A 260 10.04 6.72 -15.66
C LEU A 260 9.59 5.33 -15.21
N PHE A 261 9.33 5.22 -13.91
CA PHE A 261 8.77 4.05 -13.25
C PHE A 261 7.58 4.46 -12.36
N ILE A 262 6.57 3.61 -12.27
CA ILE A 262 5.55 3.66 -11.21
C ILE A 262 5.73 2.40 -10.37
N SER A 263 5.97 2.55 -9.08
CA SER A 263 5.99 1.45 -8.12
C SER A 263 4.72 1.48 -7.30
N GLN A 264 3.84 0.51 -7.49
CA GLN A 264 2.60 0.40 -6.72
C GLN A 264 2.75 -0.60 -5.57
N ASP A 265 2.37 -0.20 -4.35
CA ASP A 265 2.11 -1.12 -3.24
C ASP A 265 0.71 -1.74 -3.31
N GLY A 266 0.63 -3.04 -3.04
CA GLY A 266 -0.63 -3.76 -2.93
C GLY A 266 -1.38 -3.95 -4.26
N THR A 267 -2.69 -4.16 -4.16
CA THR A 267 -3.52 -4.76 -5.22
C THR A 267 -4.63 -3.86 -5.78
N ASN A 268 -4.62 -2.55 -5.48
CA ASN A 268 -5.68 -1.65 -5.94
C ASN A 268 -5.80 -1.67 -7.49
N PRO A 269 -6.97 -2.06 -8.05
CA PRO A 269 -7.11 -2.30 -9.47
C PRO A 269 -7.18 -1.02 -10.30
N ASP A 270 -7.68 0.07 -9.72
CA ASP A 270 -7.86 1.35 -10.38
C ASP A 270 -6.49 2.01 -10.62
N VAL A 271 -5.67 2.09 -9.56
CA VAL A 271 -4.26 2.52 -9.63
C VAL A 271 -3.47 1.65 -10.61
N LYS A 272 -3.64 0.33 -10.59
CA LYS A 272 -2.98 -0.59 -11.54
C LYS A 272 -3.39 -0.31 -12.98
N THR A 273 -4.68 -0.10 -13.23
CA THR A 273 -5.23 0.20 -14.56
C THR A 273 -4.74 1.56 -15.06
N LYS A 274 -4.73 2.57 -14.20
CA LYS A 274 -4.20 3.91 -14.51
C LYS A 274 -2.71 3.86 -14.82
N ALA A 275 -1.90 3.21 -13.98
CA ALA A 275 -0.46 3.09 -14.19
C ALA A 275 -0.13 2.36 -15.51
N LEU A 276 -0.83 1.27 -15.83
CA LEU A 276 -0.66 0.52 -17.06
C LEU A 276 -1.14 1.27 -18.33
N SER A 277 -1.95 2.32 -18.20
CA SER A 277 -2.35 3.14 -19.35
C SER A 277 -1.21 3.99 -19.93
N TYR A 278 -0.18 4.29 -19.14
CA TYR A 278 0.98 5.09 -19.54
C TYR A 278 2.07 4.23 -20.21
N SER A 279 1.89 3.91 -21.49
CA SER A 279 2.77 3.02 -22.28
C SER A 279 4.30 3.32 -22.21
N GLN A 280 4.63 4.60 -22.00
CA GLN A 280 5.98 5.16 -21.88
C GLN A 280 6.60 5.05 -20.48
N ILE A 281 5.85 4.58 -19.48
CA ILE A 281 6.28 4.40 -18.09
C ILE A 281 6.43 2.90 -17.80
N THR A 282 7.39 2.53 -16.96
CA THR A 282 7.59 1.14 -16.53
C THR A 282 6.83 0.88 -15.23
N TYR A 283 5.76 0.09 -15.30
CA TYR A 283 5.01 -0.33 -14.11
C TYR A 283 5.75 -1.43 -13.33
N MET A 284 5.77 -1.29 -12.01
CA MET A 284 6.25 -2.28 -11.04
C MET A 284 5.18 -2.43 -9.94
N GLN A 285 4.98 -3.66 -9.46
CA GLN A 285 4.02 -3.95 -8.38
C GLN A 285 4.72 -4.67 -7.23
N HIS A 286 4.63 -4.08 -6.03
CA HIS A 286 5.02 -4.67 -4.77
C HIS A 286 3.82 -5.42 -4.18
N LEU A 287 3.98 -6.73 -3.97
CA LEU A 287 3.00 -7.59 -3.32
C LEU A 287 3.65 -8.19 -2.08
N ASP A 288 3.27 -7.65 -0.93
CA ASP A 288 3.72 -8.10 0.39
C ASP A 288 2.56 -8.74 1.15
N SER A 289 2.64 -10.06 1.31
CA SER A 289 1.70 -10.88 2.06
C SER A 289 2.09 -11.03 3.54
N GLU A 290 3.29 -10.62 3.93
CA GLU A 290 3.80 -10.88 5.28
C GLU A 290 3.11 -9.95 6.30
N PRO A 291 2.58 -10.49 7.41
CA PRO A 291 2.01 -9.68 8.48
C PRO A 291 2.97 -8.57 8.94
N VAL A 292 2.40 -7.40 9.23
CA VAL A 292 3.15 -6.30 9.87
C VAL A 292 3.05 -6.50 11.37
N HIS A 293 4.16 -6.91 11.98
CA HIS A 293 4.36 -6.84 13.43
C HIS A 293 5.11 -5.53 13.73
N THR A 294 4.47 -4.65 14.51
CA THR A 294 5.12 -3.43 15.00
C THR A 294 6.11 -3.76 16.11
N GLU A 295 7.13 -2.92 16.29
CA GLU A 295 8.12 -3.08 17.36
C GLU A 295 7.56 -2.63 18.72
N ARG A 296 6.59 -1.72 18.72
CA ARG A 296 5.93 -1.22 19.94
C ARG A 296 4.40 -1.21 19.78
N PRO A 297 3.63 -1.38 20.87
CA PRO A 297 2.18 -1.20 20.84
C PRO A 297 1.80 0.23 20.44
N GLY A 298 0.76 0.38 19.60
CA GLY A 298 0.22 1.68 19.18
C GLY A 298 0.90 2.33 17.97
N GLU A 299 1.98 1.75 17.44
CA GLU A 299 2.63 2.26 16.22
C GLU A 299 1.75 2.04 14.97
N ILE A 300 1.86 2.95 13.99
CA ILE A 300 0.98 2.96 12.82
C ILE A 300 1.54 2.05 11.72
N ILE A 301 0.83 0.94 11.46
CA ILE A 301 1.13 -0.10 10.46
C ILE A 301 1.42 0.46 9.05
N ALA A 302 0.85 1.62 8.68
CA ALA A 302 1.10 2.24 7.39
C ALA A 302 2.59 2.58 7.17
N TYR A 303 3.30 3.13 8.16
CA TYR A 303 4.72 3.47 8.02
C TYR A 303 5.62 2.24 7.85
N TYR A 304 5.19 1.08 8.39
CA TYR A 304 5.86 -0.19 8.14
C TYR A 304 5.73 -0.64 6.68
N LYS A 305 4.53 -0.53 6.11
CA LYS A 305 4.31 -0.85 4.69
C LYS A 305 5.05 0.11 3.76
N ILE A 306 5.02 1.41 4.06
CA ILE A 306 5.78 2.44 3.33
C ILE A 306 7.27 2.09 3.34
N ALA A 307 7.87 1.80 4.51
CA ALA A 307 9.29 1.44 4.59
C ALA A 307 9.63 0.16 3.80
N ARG A 308 8.80 -0.90 3.86
CA ARG A 308 8.98 -2.12 3.05
C ARG A 308 8.90 -1.82 1.54
N HIS A 309 7.89 -1.06 1.10
CA HIS A 309 7.68 -0.70 -0.30
C HIS A 309 8.83 0.16 -0.86
N TYR A 310 9.28 1.18 -0.11
CA TYR A 310 10.47 1.97 -0.44
C TYR A 310 11.71 1.09 -0.64
N LYS A 311 11.98 0.17 0.30
CA LYS A 311 13.11 -0.76 0.20
C LYS A 311 13.03 -1.61 -1.08
N TRP A 312 11.87 -2.22 -1.33
CA TRP A 312 11.68 -3.09 -2.48
C TRP A 312 11.86 -2.32 -3.80
N ALA A 313 11.27 -1.13 -3.92
CA ALA A 313 11.34 -0.32 -5.13
C ALA A 313 12.79 0.10 -5.45
N LEU A 314 13.52 0.59 -4.44
CA LEU A 314 14.91 1.00 -4.59
C LEU A 314 15.84 -0.20 -4.84
N ASP A 315 15.63 -1.35 -4.18
CA ASP A 315 16.34 -2.59 -4.50
C ASP A 315 16.08 -3.08 -5.95
N LYS A 316 14.86 -2.90 -6.51
CA LYS A 316 14.65 -3.17 -7.94
C LYS A 316 15.47 -2.22 -8.81
N LEU A 317 15.44 -0.92 -8.54
CA LEU A 317 16.06 0.09 -9.41
C LEU A 317 17.60 0.05 -9.35
N PHE A 318 18.18 -0.08 -8.16
CA PHE A 318 19.63 -0.13 -7.97
C PHE A 318 20.24 -1.51 -8.23
N THR A 319 19.55 -2.61 -7.90
CA THR A 319 20.13 -3.97 -8.04
C THR A 319 19.68 -4.67 -9.32
N LYS A 320 18.38 -4.66 -9.68
CA LYS A 320 17.87 -5.34 -10.88
C LYS A 320 18.04 -4.49 -12.16
N HIS A 321 17.77 -3.19 -12.10
CA HIS A 321 17.91 -2.29 -13.24
C HIS A 321 19.28 -1.58 -13.30
N ASN A 322 20.08 -1.69 -12.24
CA ASN A 322 21.45 -1.18 -12.15
C ASN A 322 21.62 0.32 -12.49
N PHE A 323 20.64 1.15 -12.13
CA PHE A 323 20.77 2.59 -12.25
C PHE A 323 21.85 3.14 -11.30
N ARG A 324 22.57 4.18 -11.73
CA ARG A 324 23.55 4.87 -10.88
C ARG A 324 22.90 5.77 -9.84
N ARG A 325 21.71 6.32 -10.15
CA ARG A 325 20.94 7.25 -9.33
C ARG A 325 19.45 7.01 -9.53
N VAL A 326 18.68 7.30 -8.49
CA VAL A 326 17.20 7.26 -8.53
C VAL A 326 16.69 8.57 -7.94
N ILE A 327 15.72 9.18 -8.61
CA ILE A 327 14.87 10.27 -8.11
C ILE A 327 13.56 9.64 -7.65
N ILE A 328 13.12 9.94 -6.42
CA ILE A 328 11.90 9.41 -5.81
C ILE A 328 10.88 10.54 -5.67
N LEU A 329 9.68 10.29 -6.19
CA LEU A 329 8.47 11.08 -5.99
C LEU A 329 7.41 10.18 -5.32
N GLU A 330 6.47 10.77 -4.58
CA GLU A 330 5.27 10.08 -4.09
C GLU A 330 4.06 10.40 -4.98
N ASP A 331 2.98 9.62 -4.89
CA ASP A 331 1.83 9.78 -5.79
C ASP A 331 1.00 11.06 -5.58
N ASP A 332 1.37 11.96 -4.66
CA ASP A 332 0.72 13.26 -4.37
C ASP A 332 1.60 14.50 -4.64
N MET A 333 2.45 14.47 -5.68
CA MET A 333 3.41 15.52 -6.00
C MET A 333 3.28 16.12 -7.40
N GLU A 334 3.24 17.45 -7.51
CA GLU A 334 3.48 18.18 -8.75
C GLU A 334 4.93 18.66 -8.85
N ILE A 335 5.47 18.78 -10.07
CA ILE A 335 6.85 19.20 -10.32
C ILE A 335 6.96 20.55 -11.05
N ALA A 336 8.06 21.26 -10.81
CA ALA A 336 8.36 22.55 -11.44
C ALA A 336 8.87 22.39 -12.90
N PRO A 337 8.82 23.46 -13.73
CA PRO A 337 9.27 23.42 -15.12
C PRO A 337 10.74 23.03 -15.32
N ASP A 338 11.58 23.31 -14.33
CA ASP A 338 13.03 23.09 -14.35
C ASP A 338 13.48 21.85 -13.54
N PHE A 339 12.54 21.04 -13.03
CA PHE A 339 12.81 19.88 -12.15
C PHE A 339 13.87 18.91 -12.71
N PHE A 340 13.85 18.66 -14.02
CA PHE A 340 14.80 17.74 -14.66
C PHE A 340 16.19 18.36 -14.86
N ASP A 341 16.28 19.64 -15.24
CA ASP A 341 17.55 20.35 -15.35
C ASP A 341 18.19 20.56 -13.96
N TYR A 342 17.37 20.81 -12.93
CA TYR A 342 17.80 20.87 -11.53
C TYR A 342 18.48 19.58 -11.08
N PHE A 343 17.83 18.43 -11.29
CA PHE A 343 18.43 17.14 -10.94
C PHE A 343 19.57 16.73 -11.88
N GLU A 344 19.58 17.16 -13.15
CA GLU A 344 20.74 16.93 -14.04
C GLU A 344 21.98 17.66 -13.53
N ALA A 345 21.88 18.97 -13.28
CA ALA A 345 23.01 19.79 -12.82
C ALA A 345 23.51 19.37 -11.42
N THR A 346 22.60 19.16 -10.46
CA THR A 346 22.97 18.73 -9.10
C THR A 346 23.48 17.29 -9.04
N SER A 347 23.21 16.43 -10.04
CA SER A 347 23.80 15.08 -10.09
C SER A 347 25.32 15.07 -10.13
N ALA A 348 25.95 16.14 -10.67
CA ALA A 348 27.39 16.30 -10.68
C ALA A 348 27.97 16.61 -9.28
N LEU A 349 27.18 17.16 -8.35
CA LEU A 349 27.60 17.42 -6.98
C LEU A 349 27.72 16.11 -6.20
N LEU A 350 26.73 15.21 -6.29
CA LEU A 350 26.75 13.88 -5.65
C LEU A 350 27.94 13.00 -6.09
N GLU A 351 28.51 13.26 -7.28
CA GLU A 351 29.72 12.55 -7.72
C GLU A 351 31.01 13.18 -7.19
N LYS A 352 31.10 14.51 -7.17
CA LYS A 352 32.31 15.25 -6.79
C LYS A 352 32.49 15.36 -5.28
N ASP A 353 31.39 15.49 -4.53
CA ASP A 353 31.40 15.73 -3.09
C ASP A 353 30.65 14.60 -2.36
N LYS A 354 31.40 13.79 -1.61
CA LYS A 354 30.87 12.64 -0.85
C LYS A 354 30.38 13.00 0.55
N THR A 355 30.47 14.28 0.93
CA THR A 355 29.77 14.82 2.09
C THR A 355 28.30 15.16 1.78
N ILE A 356 27.89 15.09 0.51
CA ILE A 356 26.47 15.19 0.12
C ILE A 356 25.88 13.77 0.03
N MET A 357 24.80 13.50 0.77
CA MET A 357 24.12 12.21 0.81
C MET A 357 22.97 12.12 -0.20
N ALA A 358 22.20 13.19 -0.37
CA ALA A 358 21.12 13.29 -1.35
C ALA A 358 20.83 14.74 -1.76
N VAL A 359 20.15 14.91 -2.89
CA VAL A 359 19.56 16.19 -3.32
C VAL A 359 18.05 16.10 -3.12
N SER A 360 17.41 17.11 -2.54
CA SER A 360 15.96 17.24 -2.46
C SER A 360 15.48 18.42 -3.31
N SER A 361 14.27 18.34 -3.87
CA SER A 361 13.56 19.46 -4.48
C SER A 361 12.74 20.27 -3.48
N TRP A 362 12.77 19.94 -2.19
CA TRP A 362 11.92 20.50 -1.15
C TRP A 362 12.67 21.44 -0.20
N ASN A 363 11.98 22.50 0.23
CA ASN A 363 12.34 23.37 1.33
C ASN A 363 11.17 23.36 2.32
N ASP A 364 11.35 22.87 3.54
CA ASP A 364 10.28 22.83 4.54
C ASP A 364 9.77 24.24 4.88
N ASN A 365 10.67 25.24 4.86
CA ASN A 365 10.35 26.65 5.01
C ASN A 365 10.18 27.32 3.63
N GLY A 366 9.52 26.61 2.71
CA GLY A 366 9.32 26.97 1.30
C GLY A 366 8.04 27.75 1.02
N GLN A 367 7.35 28.25 2.06
CA GLN A 367 6.09 28.97 1.93
C GLN A 367 6.29 30.31 1.20
N VAL A 368 5.26 30.80 0.51
CA VAL A 368 5.40 31.92 -0.44
C VAL A 368 6.08 33.16 0.18
N GLU A 369 5.75 33.51 1.43
CA GLU A 369 6.36 34.62 2.20
C GLU A 369 7.83 34.44 2.59
N PHE A 370 8.35 33.20 2.59
CA PHE A 370 9.68 32.84 3.08
C PHE A 370 10.68 32.50 1.98
N VAL A 371 10.31 32.65 0.71
CA VAL A 371 11.17 32.41 -0.46
C VAL A 371 11.11 33.59 -1.44
N HIS A 372 12.17 33.76 -2.23
CA HIS A 372 12.23 34.79 -3.27
C HIS A 372 12.90 34.25 -4.54
N ASP A 373 14.13 33.74 -4.40
CA ASP A 373 15.04 33.51 -5.51
C ASP A 373 14.98 32.05 -6.00
N PRO A 374 14.65 31.78 -7.28
CA PRO A 374 14.58 30.42 -7.77
C PRO A 374 15.97 29.78 -7.99
N GLU A 375 17.04 30.56 -8.21
CA GLU A 375 18.37 30.02 -8.57
C GLU A 375 19.19 29.59 -7.35
N ILE A 376 18.86 30.10 -6.17
CA ILE A 376 19.62 29.82 -4.94
C ILE A 376 19.31 28.42 -4.39
N LEU A 377 20.37 27.65 -4.19
CA LEU A 377 20.40 26.39 -3.46
C LEU A 377 21.19 26.55 -2.14
N TYR A 378 20.86 25.71 -1.16
CA TYR A 378 21.56 25.63 0.13
C TYR A 378 21.95 24.18 0.43
N ARG A 379 23.01 23.98 1.23
CA ARG A 379 23.22 22.74 1.97
C ARG A 379 22.34 22.75 3.23
N SER A 380 21.98 21.58 3.75
CA SER A 380 21.28 21.40 5.03
C SER A 380 21.70 20.11 5.71
N ASP A 381 21.73 20.10 7.04
CA ASP A 381 21.93 18.89 7.85
C ASP A 381 20.62 18.08 7.98
N PHE A 382 19.46 18.74 7.82
CA PHE A 382 18.14 18.13 7.89
C PHE A 382 17.76 17.49 6.55
N PHE A 383 17.33 16.22 6.56
CA PHE A 383 16.82 15.54 5.37
C PHE A 383 15.34 15.91 5.07
N PRO A 384 15.04 16.62 3.96
CA PRO A 384 13.67 17.06 3.66
C PRO A 384 12.81 15.97 3.00
N GLY A 385 13.43 15.08 2.22
CA GLY A 385 12.71 14.10 1.39
C GLY A 385 11.94 14.76 0.23
N LEU A 386 10.65 14.44 0.10
CA LEU A 386 9.63 15.12 -0.73
C LEU A 386 10.06 15.50 -2.16
N GLY A 387 10.47 14.50 -2.95
CA GLY A 387 11.14 14.69 -4.23
C GLY A 387 12.66 14.73 -4.02
N TRP A 388 13.34 13.60 -4.17
CA TRP A 388 14.76 13.51 -3.78
C TRP A 388 15.55 12.47 -4.57
N MET A 389 16.85 12.70 -4.72
CA MET A 389 17.78 11.90 -5.51
C MET A 389 18.96 11.41 -4.65
N LEU A 390 19.22 10.10 -4.70
CA LEU A 390 20.41 9.46 -4.13
C LEU A 390 21.20 8.66 -5.17
N THR A 391 22.47 8.39 -4.86
CA THR A 391 23.34 7.51 -5.66
C THR A 391 23.26 6.05 -5.18
N LYS A 392 23.64 5.14 -6.07
CA LYS A 392 23.72 3.70 -5.78
C LYS A 392 24.63 3.41 -4.58
N SER A 393 25.78 4.09 -4.46
CA SER A 393 26.70 3.89 -3.34
C SER A 393 26.11 4.29 -1.98
N ILE A 394 25.14 5.22 -1.94
CA ILE A 394 24.38 5.52 -0.72
C ILE A 394 23.33 4.43 -0.49
N TRP A 395 22.62 3.97 -1.52
CA TRP A 395 21.67 2.86 -1.38
C TRP A 395 22.32 1.55 -0.91
N ASP A 396 23.48 1.20 -1.44
CA ASP A 396 24.24 0.02 -1.05
C ASP A 396 24.69 0.09 0.44
N GLU A 397 24.82 1.29 1.02
CA GLU A 397 25.04 1.48 2.47
C GLU A 397 23.75 1.39 3.29
N LEU A 398 22.63 1.92 2.79
CA LEU A 398 21.37 1.99 3.53
C LEU A 398 20.56 0.69 3.48
N SER A 399 20.49 0.02 2.34
CA SER A 399 19.64 -1.16 2.10
C SER A 399 19.89 -2.32 3.09
N PRO A 400 21.14 -2.66 3.50
CA PRO A 400 21.38 -3.73 4.47
C PRO A 400 20.89 -3.42 5.90
N LYS A 401 20.76 -2.13 6.25
CA LYS A 401 20.35 -1.64 7.59
C LYS A 401 18.99 -0.93 7.58
N TRP A 402 18.22 -1.06 6.50
CA TRP A 402 16.98 -0.33 6.29
C TRP A 402 15.94 -0.62 7.39
N PRO A 403 15.27 0.40 7.94
CA PRO A 403 14.40 0.25 9.11
C PRO A 403 13.08 -0.42 8.75
N LYS A 404 12.40 -0.95 9.77
CA LYS A 404 11.08 -1.58 9.59
C LYS A 404 9.96 -0.57 9.32
N ALA A 405 10.11 0.69 9.76
CA ALA A 405 9.15 1.79 9.66
C ALA A 405 9.88 3.15 9.72
N TYR A 406 9.12 4.25 9.58
CA TYR A 406 9.60 5.64 9.79
C TYR A 406 10.93 5.96 9.08
N TRP A 407 11.02 5.56 7.81
CA TRP A 407 12.28 5.51 7.07
C TRP A 407 12.95 6.89 6.90
N ASP A 408 12.17 7.96 6.82
CA ASP A 408 12.64 9.33 6.61
C ASP A 408 13.18 9.93 7.92
N ASP A 409 12.50 9.71 9.05
CA ASP A 409 13.03 10.02 10.38
C ASP A 409 14.29 9.19 10.70
N TRP A 410 14.38 7.94 10.24
CA TRP A 410 15.59 7.14 10.36
C TRP A 410 16.75 7.68 9.50
N VAL A 411 16.50 8.18 8.28
CA VAL A 411 17.54 8.86 7.48
C VAL A 411 18.06 10.13 8.16
N ARG A 412 17.23 10.80 8.99
CA ARG A 412 17.64 11.98 9.78
C ARG A 412 18.54 11.66 10.98
N LEU A 413 18.70 10.39 11.38
CA LEU A 413 19.53 10.00 12.53
C LEU A 413 21.03 10.13 12.22
N LYS A 414 21.81 10.67 13.16
CA LYS A 414 23.26 10.94 12.99
C LYS A 414 24.07 9.70 12.61
N GLU A 415 23.77 8.51 13.13
CA GLU A 415 24.44 7.26 12.76
C GLU A 415 24.10 6.77 11.33
N VAL A 416 23.05 7.31 10.73
CA VAL A 416 22.61 6.98 9.36
C VAL A 416 23.16 7.99 8.36
N HIS A 417 22.95 9.29 8.57
CA HIS A 417 23.50 10.31 7.66
C HIS A 417 25.00 10.55 7.86
N LYS A 418 25.56 10.28 9.04
CA LYS A 418 27.01 10.36 9.35
C LYS A 418 27.61 11.74 9.05
N ASP A 419 26.94 12.79 9.52
CA ASP A 419 27.30 14.20 9.28
C ASP A 419 27.34 14.63 7.80
N ARG A 420 26.92 13.75 6.87
CA ARG A 420 26.65 14.13 5.48
C ARG A 420 25.39 14.97 5.39
N GLN A 421 25.35 15.83 4.39
CA GLN A 421 24.38 16.89 4.21
C GLN A 421 23.55 16.70 2.94
N PHE A 422 22.52 17.53 2.79
CA PHE A 422 21.53 17.48 1.73
C PHE A 422 21.52 18.80 0.95
N ILE A 423 21.42 18.73 -0.38
CA ILE A 423 21.15 19.93 -1.19
C ILE A 423 19.65 20.17 -1.23
N ARG A 424 19.23 21.41 -0.97
CA ARG A 424 17.83 21.85 -1.08
C ARG A 424 17.74 23.23 -1.77
N PRO A 425 16.65 23.56 -2.48
CA PRO A 425 16.49 24.87 -3.09
C PRO A 425 16.00 25.92 -2.09
N GLU A 426 15.97 27.19 -2.50
CA GLU A 426 15.15 28.19 -1.84
C GLU A 426 13.66 28.00 -2.20
N VAL A 427 13.31 28.05 -3.49
CA VAL A 427 11.95 27.77 -3.99
C VAL A 427 11.80 26.30 -4.37
N CYS A 428 10.77 25.61 -3.86
CA CYS A 428 10.58 24.18 -4.06
C CYS A 428 10.38 23.81 -5.55
N ARG A 429 10.99 22.70 -5.99
CA ARG A 429 10.75 22.10 -7.32
C ARG A 429 9.73 20.97 -7.31
N THR A 430 9.19 20.66 -6.13
CA THR A 430 8.03 19.82 -5.88
C THR A 430 6.97 20.58 -5.09
N TYR A 431 5.69 20.26 -5.28
CA TYR A 431 4.57 20.70 -4.45
C TYR A 431 3.73 19.49 -4.04
N ASN A 432 3.48 19.33 -2.75
CA ASN A 432 2.66 18.23 -2.23
C ASN A 432 1.19 18.68 -2.14
N PHE A 433 0.28 17.91 -2.76
CA PHE A 433 -1.15 18.17 -2.73
C PHE A 433 -1.96 17.16 -1.91
N GLY A 434 -1.27 16.32 -1.12
CA GLY A 434 -1.83 15.19 -0.40
C GLY A 434 -2.48 15.53 0.94
N GLU A 435 -3.60 16.26 0.94
CA GLU A 435 -4.37 16.51 2.17
C GLU A 435 -4.78 15.21 2.89
N HIS A 436 -4.93 14.10 2.15
CA HIS A 436 -5.32 12.80 2.68
C HIS A 436 -4.23 11.74 2.41
N GLY A 437 -3.55 11.34 3.48
CA GLY A 437 -2.47 10.34 3.49
C GLY A 437 -2.32 9.68 4.86
N SER A 438 -1.28 8.85 5.05
CA SER A 438 -1.08 8.06 6.29
C SER A 438 -0.86 8.87 7.57
N SER A 439 -0.54 10.16 7.44
CA SER A 439 -0.43 11.14 8.54
C SER A 439 -1.75 11.82 8.91
N MET A 440 -2.88 11.41 8.31
CA MET A 440 -4.21 12.03 8.50
C MET A 440 -4.26 13.55 8.20
N GLY A 441 -3.38 14.03 7.32
CA GLY A 441 -3.29 15.46 6.96
C GLY A 441 -2.59 16.34 8.00
N GLN A 442 -1.90 15.74 8.99
CA GLN A 442 -1.07 16.49 9.94
C GLN A 442 -0.11 17.42 9.21
N PHE A 443 0.01 18.67 9.69
CA PHE A 443 0.80 19.76 9.12
C PHE A 443 0.39 20.28 7.72
N TYR A 444 -0.49 19.60 6.96
CA TYR A 444 -0.78 19.96 5.56
C TYR A 444 -1.20 21.44 5.40
N LYS A 445 -2.28 21.86 6.06
CA LYS A 445 -2.84 23.22 5.89
C LYS A 445 -1.99 24.35 6.47
N GLN A 446 -1.16 24.04 7.47
CA GLN A 446 -0.31 25.05 8.11
C GLN A 446 1.01 25.24 7.35
N TYR A 447 1.59 24.16 6.82
CA TYR A 447 2.97 24.15 6.36
C TYR A 447 3.19 23.61 4.94
N LEU A 448 2.33 22.72 4.40
CA LEU A 448 2.52 22.12 3.06
C LEU A 448 1.71 22.83 1.96
N GLU A 449 0.44 23.12 2.22
CA GLU A 449 -0.47 23.88 1.34
C GLU A 449 0.07 25.29 0.94
N PRO A 450 0.69 26.08 1.83
CA PRO A 450 1.27 27.38 1.46
C PRO A 450 2.64 27.32 0.75
N ILE A 451 3.20 26.15 0.42
CA ILE A 451 4.51 26.00 -0.24
C ILE A 451 4.50 26.58 -1.67
N LYS A 452 5.49 27.41 -2.01
CA LYS A 452 5.67 27.91 -3.37
C LYS A 452 6.31 26.82 -4.26
N LEU A 453 5.54 26.27 -5.19
CA LEU A 453 6.09 25.60 -6.37
C LEU A 453 6.82 26.63 -7.25
N ASN A 454 8.02 26.29 -7.72
CA ASN A 454 8.71 27.11 -8.69
C ASN A 454 7.97 27.13 -10.04
N ASP A 455 7.70 28.34 -10.53
CA ASP A 455 7.01 28.66 -11.77
C ASP A 455 7.93 29.23 -12.87
N VAL A 456 9.18 29.55 -12.52
CA VAL A 456 10.18 30.17 -13.41
C VAL A 456 11.20 29.13 -13.88
N TYR A 457 11.42 29.00 -15.18
CA TYR A 457 12.49 28.12 -15.68
C TYR A 457 13.88 28.72 -15.37
N VAL A 458 14.76 27.92 -14.77
CA VAL A 458 16.16 28.25 -14.50
C VAL A 458 17.06 27.41 -15.40
N ASP A 459 17.95 28.05 -16.17
CA ASP A 459 18.99 27.33 -16.91
C ASP A 459 20.14 26.93 -15.97
N TRP A 460 19.96 25.80 -15.31
CA TRP A 460 20.95 25.24 -14.39
C TRP A 460 22.31 24.90 -15.02
N LYS A 461 22.48 25.05 -16.35
CA LYS A 461 23.76 24.90 -17.05
C LYS A 461 24.57 26.21 -17.06
N SER A 462 23.92 27.37 -16.85
CA SER A 462 24.59 28.67 -16.72
C SER A 462 24.91 29.05 -15.27
N VAL A 463 24.24 28.46 -14.28
CA VAL A 463 24.46 28.74 -12.85
C VAL A 463 25.71 28.00 -12.34
N ASP A 464 26.69 28.70 -11.77
CA ASP A 464 27.82 28.03 -11.12
C ASP A 464 27.40 27.41 -9.77
N LEU A 465 27.13 26.10 -9.79
CA LEU A 465 26.86 25.33 -8.58
C LEU A 465 28.12 25.01 -7.76
N SER A 466 29.32 25.46 -8.14
CA SER A 466 30.56 25.11 -7.44
C SER A 466 30.61 25.63 -6.00
N TYR A 467 29.83 26.67 -5.65
CA TYR A 467 29.73 27.17 -4.28
C TYR A 467 29.09 26.18 -3.30
N LEU A 468 28.46 25.09 -3.77
CA LEU A 468 27.80 24.07 -2.95
C LEU A 468 28.73 22.93 -2.51
N LEU A 469 29.97 22.89 -2.99
CA LEU A 469 31.01 21.98 -2.47
C LEU A 469 31.36 22.39 -1.04
N GLU A 470 31.56 21.42 -0.13
CA GLU A 470 31.64 21.63 1.33
C GLU A 470 32.41 22.88 1.78
N ASP A 471 33.72 22.95 1.52
CA ASP A 471 34.57 24.09 1.90
C ASP A 471 34.08 25.43 1.35
N LYS A 472 33.64 25.43 0.09
CA LYS A 472 33.14 26.64 -0.58
C LYS A 472 31.82 27.09 0.01
N PHE A 473 30.93 26.16 0.37
CA PHE A 473 29.65 26.49 0.97
C PHE A 473 29.83 27.00 2.39
N LEU A 474 30.72 26.39 3.19
CA LEU A 474 31.04 26.86 4.54
C LEU A 474 31.49 28.32 4.50
N ASN A 475 32.46 28.65 3.63
CA ASN A 475 32.96 30.02 3.47
C ASN A 475 31.91 30.99 2.90
N HIS A 476 31.14 30.57 1.88
CA HIS A 476 30.05 31.38 1.31
C HIS A 476 28.96 31.68 2.36
N PHE A 477 28.54 30.67 3.11
CA PHE A 477 27.49 30.77 4.11
C PHE A 477 27.94 31.63 5.31
N ALA A 478 29.18 31.45 5.77
CA ALA A 478 29.79 32.31 6.78
C ALA A 478 29.88 33.78 6.32
N HIS A 479 30.20 34.02 5.04
CA HIS A 479 30.30 35.37 4.46
C HIS A 479 28.95 36.08 4.35
N ILE A 480 27.84 35.38 4.06
CA ILE A 480 26.50 36.00 4.09
C ILE A 480 25.99 36.21 5.52
N LEU A 481 26.30 35.31 6.46
CA LEU A 481 25.85 35.39 7.85
C LEU A 481 26.61 36.45 8.67
N SER A 482 27.90 36.65 8.41
CA SER A 482 28.70 37.71 9.04
C SER A 482 28.29 39.13 8.58
N LYS A 483 27.67 39.25 7.41
CA LYS A 483 27.06 40.50 6.91
C LYS A 483 25.66 40.78 7.47
N ALA A 484 24.98 39.78 8.06
CA ALA A 484 23.65 39.95 8.61
C ALA A 484 23.72 40.70 9.96
N ARG A 485 22.87 41.71 10.14
CA ARG A 485 22.82 42.54 11.35
C ARG A 485 22.38 41.69 12.56
N PRO A 486 23.13 41.64 13.69
CA PRO A 486 22.65 41.01 14.91
C PRO A 486 21.43 41.75 15.47
N VAL A 487 20.45 40.98 15.94
CA VAL A 487 19.17 41.47 16.45
C VAL A 487 18.74 40.64 17.65
N ASP A 488 18.92 41.21 18.84
CA ASP A 488 18.86 40.48 20.11
C ASP A 488 17.87 41.10 21.11
N GLY A 489 17.49 40.32 22.12
CA GLY A 489 16.57 40.71 23.21
C GLY A 489 15.12 40.24 23.03
N PRO A 490 14.22 40.49 24.02
CA PRO A 490 12.83 40.00 23.99
C PRO A 490 12.00 40.50 22.80
N ASP A 491 12.39 41.64 22.25
CA ASP A 491 11.81 42.33 21.09
C ASP A 491 12.55 42.04 19.77
N ALA A 492 13.46 41.05 19.74
CA ALA A 492 14.25 40.70 18.54
C ALA A 492 13.38 40.49 17.29
N VAL A 493 12.20 39.87 17.42
CA VAL A 493 11.28 39.68 16.30
C VAL A 493 10.71 41.02 15.80
N LEU A 494 10.39 41.97 16.69
CA LEU A 494 9.91 43.31 16.32
C LEU A 494 11.01 44.17 15.70
N LYS A 495 12.23 44.14 16.27
CA LYS A 495 13.44 44.72 15.68
C LYS A 495 13.73 44.15 14.29
N ALA A 496 13.58 42.84 14.11
CA ALA A 496 13.69 42.21 12.80
C ALA A 496 12.57 42.69 11.87
N HIS A 497 11.31 42.76 12.31
CA HIS A 497 10.19 43.20 11.45
C HIS A 497 10.28 44.67 11.02
N SER A 498 11.12 45.50 11.65
CA SER A 498 11.23 46.95 11.43
C SER A 498 12.47 47.41 10.64
N VAL A 499 13.39 46.52 10.27
CA VAL A 499 14.59 46.85 9.46
C VAL A 499 14.53 46.19 8.09
N ASP A 500 15.02 46.87 7.05
CA ASP A 500 15.09 46.34 5.67
C ASP A 500 16.51 45.91 5.29
N VAL A 501 17.11 45.05 6.12
CA VAL A 501 18.44 44.45 5.92
C VAL A 501 18.43 42.99 6.39
N ASP A 502 19.34 42.17 5.86
CA ASP A 502 19.55 40.81 6.39
C ASP A 502 19.83 40.86 7.90
N VAL A 503 19.16 40.00 8.68
CA VAL A 503 19.29 39.95 10.14
C VAL A 503 19.63 38.55 10.64
N ARG A 504 20.43 38.48 11.70
CA ARG A 504 20.69 37.26 12.47
C ARG A 504 20.15 37.41 13.89
N ILE A 505 19.34 36.44 14.33
CA ILE A 505 18.80 36.34 15.69
C ILE A 505 19.41 35.07 16.29
N GLN A 506 20.13 35.19 17.41
CA GLN A 506 20.65 34.02 18.12
C GLN A 506 19.54 33.37 18.95
N TYR A 507 19.53 32.03 19.03
CA TYR A 507 18.64 31.27 19.92
C TYR A 507 19.45 30.45 20.94
N SER A 508 18.97 30.35 22.18
CA SER A 508 19.68 29.66 23.27
C SER A 508 19.56 28.13 23.22
N ASP A 509 18.39 27.63 22.82
CA ASP A 509 18.02 26.21 22.88
C ASP A 509 16.79 25.92 22.00
N GLN A 510 16.34 24.67 21.98
CA GLN A 510 15.18 24.24 21.19
C GLN A 510 13.90 25.03 21.54
N ARG A 511 13.60 25.30 22.82
CA ARG A 511 12.36 26.02 23.21
C ARG A 511 12.41 27.47 22.77
N ASP A 512 13.61 28.04 22.79
CA ASP A 512 13.89 29.40 22.33
C ASP A 512 13.72 29.52 20.81
N PHE A 513 14.32 28.58 20.04
CA PHE A 513 14.07 28.43 18.60
C PHE A 513 12.58 28.27 18.29
N GLU A 514 11.91 27.33 18.96
CA GLU A 514 10.49 27.05 18.72
C GLU A 514 9.61 28.28 18.96
N ARG A 515 9.93 29.09 19.99
CA ARG A 515 9.22 30.35 20.26
C ARG A 515 9.43 31.35 19.12
N LEU A 516 10.66 31.48 18.59
CA LEU A 516 10.96 32.36 17.47
C LEU A 516 10.30 31.88 16.17
N ALA A 517 10.38 30.57 15.88
CA ALA A 517 9.76 29.94 14.72
C ALA A 517 8.24 30.18 14.66
N ARG A 518 7.54 29.92 15.78
CA ARG A 518 6.10 30.20 15.91
C ARG A 518 5.73 31.69 15.79
N GLN A 519 6.64 32.62 16.10
CA GLN A 519 6.41 34.06 15.91
C GLN A 519 6.62 34.52 14.46
N PHE A 520 7.44 33.82 13.67
CA PHE A 520 7.61 34.10 12.24
C PHE A 520 6.66 33.30 11.34
N GLY A 521 6.18 32.14 11.78
CA GLY A 521 5.31 31.24 11.01
C GLY A 521 6.03 30.13 10.25
N ILE A 522 7.33 29.93 10.50
CA ILE A 522 8.12 28.81 9.92
C ILE A 522 7.96 27.54 10.75
N PHE A 523 8.44 26.39 10.26
CA PHE A 523 8.45 25.14 11.04
C PHE A 523 9.22 25.31 12.36
N ASP A 524 8.56 24.94 13.46
CA ASP A 524 9.14 24.86 14.80
C ASP A 524 9.68 23.46 15.16
N GLU A 525 9.45 22.44 14.33
CA GLU A 525 9.91 21.06 14.56
C GLU A 525 11.43 20.85 14.44
N TRP A 526 11.93 19.93 15.27
CA TRP A 526 13.29 19.39 15.26
C TRP A 526 13.25 17.86 15.06
N LYS A 527 14.28 17.30 14.43
CA LYS A 527 14.53 15.84 14.34
C LYS A 527 16.02 15.57 14.66
N ASP A 528 16.28 14.61 15.53
CA ASP A 528 17.63 14.25 16.03
C ASP A 528 18.53 15.45 16.42
N GLY A 529 17.95 16.46 17.08
CA GLY A 529 18.69 17.67 17.47
C GLY A 529 18.93 18.68 16.34
N ILE A 530 18.32 18.50 15.16
CA ILE A 530 18.45 19.36 13.99
C ILE A 530 17.09 20.04 13.67
N PRO A 531 16.98 21.38 13.66
CA PRO A 531 15.78 22.07 13.19
C PRO A 531 15.62 21.96 11.66
N ARG A 532 14.37 22.02 11.17
CA ARG A 532 14.09 21.91 9.73
C ARG A 532 14.89 22.93 8.90
N THR A 533 15.45 22.50 7.78
CA THR A 533 16.26 23.29 6.82
C THR A 533 17.60 23.86 7.33
N ALA A 534 18.02 23.51 8.55
CA ALA A 534 19.22 24.07 9.17
C ALA A 534 20.53 23.63 8.49
N TYR A 535 21.57 24.46 8.60
CA TYR A 535 22.97 24.15 8.27
C TYR A 535 23.87 24.66 9.41
N LYS A 536 24.61 23.77 10.08
CA LYS A 536 25.42 24.04 11.29
C LYS A 536 24.62 24.78 12.37
N GLY A 537 23.36 24.39 12.55
CA GLY A 537 22.42 25.05 13.49
C GLY A 537 21.90 26.42 13.03
N VAL A 538 22.10 26.82 11.77
CA VAL A 538 21.54 28.05 11.21
C VAL A 538 20.37 27.76 10.27
N VAL A 539 19.19 28.28 10.59
CA VAL A 539 18.01 28.24 9.70
C VAL A 539 17.92 29.56 8.94
N VAL A 540 17.81 29.50 7.61
CA VAL A 540 17.73 30.66 6.72
C VAL A 540 16.45 30.63 5.87
N PHE A 541 15.76 31.77 5.88
CA PHE A 541 14.50 32.01 5.15
C PHE A 541 14.39 33.49 4.76
N ARG A 542 13.58 33.83 3.75
CA ARG A 542 13.27 35.23 3.38
C ARG A 542 12.18 35.78 4.30
N TYR A 543 11.97 37.10 4.25
CA TYR A 543 10.85 37.74 4.97
C TYR A 543 9.90 38.48 4.01
N ARG A 544 8.59 38.21 4.13
CA ARG A 544 7.50 38.86 3.39
C ARG A 544 7.71 38.96 1.86
N ARG A 545 8.21 37.90 1.22
CA ARG A 545 8.44 37.84 -0.26
C ARG A 545 9.49 38.83 -0.78
N THR A 546 10.32 39.38 0.10
CA THR A 546 11.42 40.29 -0.26
C THR A 546 12.73 39.52 -0.45
N GLN A 547 13.76 40.19 -1.00
CA GLN A 547 15.13 39.64 -1.05
C GLN A 547 15.78 39.52 0.34
N ARG A 548 15.18 40.10 1.38
CA ARG A 548 15.75 40.14 2.73
C ARG A 548 15.70 38.78 3.41
N ARG A 549 16.82 38.35 4.01
CA ARG A 549 16.96 37.11 4.79
C ARG A 549 16.82 37.34 6.29
N VAL A 550 16.27 36.33 6.95
CA VAL A 550 16.33 36.13 8.40
C VAL A 550 17.11 34.86 8.65
N PHE A 551 18.11 34.94 9.53
CA PHE A 551 18.88 33.81 10.01
C PHE A 551 18.56 33.59 11.50
N PHE A 552 18.09 32.41 11.85
CA PHE A 552 18.11 31.94 13.24
C PHE A 552 19.42 31.20 13.47
N VAL A 553 20.17 31.56 14.50
CA VAL A 553 21.56 31.11 14.72
C VAL A 553 21.66 30.37 16.05
N GLY A 554 22.05 29.09 16.02
CA GLY A 554 22.23 28.29 17.23
C GLY A 554 23.47 28.68 18.05
N PRO A 555 23.60 28.17 19.29
CA PRO A 555 24.65 28.60 20.23
C PRO A 555 26.08 28.49 19.69
N ASP A 556 26.45 27.34 19.11
CA ASP A 556 27.79 27.09 18.56
C ASP A 556 27.93 27.50 17.07
N SER A 557 26.87 27.98 16.42
CA SER A 557 26.82 28.11 14.96
C SER A 557 27.86 29.06 14.38
N LEU A 558 28.11 30.20 15.04
CA LEU A 558 29.07 31.21 14.56
C LEU A 558 30.51 30.67 14.62
N LYS A 559 30.85 29.95 15.69
CA LYS A 559 32.11 29.22 15.86
C LYS A 559 32.26 28.06 14.86
N GLN A 560 31.20 27.29 14.61
CA GLN A 560 31.19 26.22 13.60
C GLN A 560 31.35 26.73 12.15
N LEU A 561 31.16 28.04 11.93
CA LEU A 561 31.32 28.75 10.66
C LEU A 561 32.57 29.63 10.61
N GLY A 562 33.40 29.68 11.67
CA GLY A 562 34.61 30.50 11.73
C GLY A 562 34.35 32.01 11.74
N ILE A 563 33.19 32.45 12.26
CA ILE A 563 32.81 33.87 12.38
C ILE A 563 33.28 34.43 13.74
N GLU A 564 33.42 33.57 14.75
CA GLU A 564 33.77 33.86 16.15
C GLU A 564 34.74 32.80 16.70
#